data_AF-A0A0B2C3C0-F1
#
_entry.id   AF-A0A0B2C3C0-F1
#
_cell.length_a   1.000
_cell.length_b   1.000
_cell.length_c   1.000
_cell.angle_alpha   90.00
_cell.angle_beta   90.00
_cell.angle_gamma   90.00
#
_symmetry.space_group_name_H-M   'P 1'
#
loop_
_entity.id
_entity.type
_entity.pdbx_description
1 polymer ?
#
loop_
_entity_poly.entity_id
_entity_poly.type
_entity_poly.pdbx_seq_one_letter_code
_entity_poly.pdbx_strand_id
1 'polypeptide(L)'
;MSVWGKLFTAMRGGVNEKAEAVADSQAMRILDQELRDADAALRKARGDLAGMMATAKRIEKRIGDTRAKEERDIANARAAMEAGREDLARGLAERVSTARTELHRDEADLVNMQQQQATMLRTVRETEQRIGAMKREVESVKATDSLQRAQKSIASTHAGVNSRMGSAVGSLERIRDRQAHMAARLEAGEEMAALESGADLDRQLLEAGIGGRTSSADDILAELAAPPAQKALPER
;
A
#
# COMPACT_ATOMS: atom_id res chain seq x y z
N MET A 1 8.47 31.83 -15.29
CA MET A 1 7.42 31.10 -14.53
C MET A 1 8.09 29.94 -13.79
N SER A 2 8.19 30.04 -12.47
CA SER A 2 8.80 29.01 -11.61
C SER A 2 8.08 27.66 -11.78
N VAL A 3 8.83 26.55 -11.74
CA VAL A 3 8.32 25.17 -11.80
C VAL A 3 7.27 24.93 -10.70
N TRP A 4 7.43 25.59 -9.56
CA TRP A 4 6.45 25.64 -8.46
C TRP A 4 5.07 26.17 -8.87
N GLY A 5 5.00 27.17 -9.75
CA GLY A 5 3.73 27.73 -10.21
C GLY A 5 2.98 26.80 -11.15
N LYS A 6 3.70 25.92 -11.87
CA LYS A 6 3.08 24.93 -12.78
C LYS A 6 2.47 23.76 -12.00
N LEU A 7 3.13 23.30 -10.93
CA LEU A 7 2.60 22.29 -10.01
C LEU A 7 1.32 22.77 -9.30
N PHE A 8 1.30 24.03 -8.85
CA PHE A 8 0.13 24.60 -8.19
C PHE A 8 -1.06 24.83 -9.15
N THR A 9 -0.77 25.09 -10.43
CA THR A 9 -1.81 25.25 -11.46
C THR A 9 -2.40 23.91 -11.90
N ALA A 10 -1.57 22.85 -11.94
CA ALA A 10 -2.02 21.49 -12.24
C ALA A 10 -2.99 20.94 -11.17
N MET A 11 -2.78 21.27 -9.90
CA MET A 11 -3.68 20.87 -8.80
C MET A 11 -5.06 21.54 -8.86
N ARG A 12 -5.20 22.71 -9.51
CA ARG A 12 -6.45 23.50 -9.54
C ARG A 12 -7.36 23.21 -10.75
N GLY A 13 -6.88 22.46 -11.74
CA GLY A 13 -7.62 22.16 -12.97
C GLY A 13 -8.09 20.71 -13.05
N GLY A 14 -9.18 20.39 -12.36
CA GLY A 14 -9.82 19.06 -12.47
C GLY A 14 -10.42 18.83 -13.85
N VAL A 15 -9.83 17.94 -14.65
CA VAL A 15 -10.45 17.41 -15.88
C VAL A 15 -10.03 15.95 -16.10
N ASN A 16 -11.03 15.06 -16.04
CA ASN A 16 -11.06 13.64 -16.44
C ASN A 16 -10.15 12.62 -15.71
N GLU A 17 -10.81 11.75 -14.93
CA GLU A 17 -10.31 10.61 -14.12
C GLU A 17 -9.44 9.57 -14.86
N LYS A 18 -9.29 9.66 -16.19
CA LYS A 18 -8.43 8.77 -17.00
C LYS A 18 -7.13 9.43 -17.46
N ALA A 19 -7.02 10.76 -17.39
CA ALA A 19 -5.78 11.49 -17.63
C ALA A 19 -4.92 11.65 -16.36
N GLU A 20 -5.56 11.68 -15.18
CA GLU A 20 -4.90 11.83 -13.87
C GLU A 20 -3.96 10.66 -13.53
N ALA A 21 -4.36 9.39 -13.73
CA ALA A 21 -3.53 8.27 -13.27
C ALA A 21 -2.14 8.16 -13.97
N VAL A 22 -2.06 8.59 -15.24
CA VAL A 22 -0.78 8.63 -15.99
C VAL A 22 0.03 9.87 -15.62
N ALA A 23 -0.63 11.02 -15.48
CA ALA A 23 -0.01 12.26 -15.02
C ALA A 23 0.54 12.14 -13.58
N ASP A 24 -0.18 11.45 -12.69
CA ASP A 24 0.18 11.22 -11.29
C ASP A 24 1.41 10.32 -11.15
N SER A 25 1.50 9.25 -11.97
CA SER A 25 2.68 8.38 -11.96
C SER A 25 3.95 9.13 -12.42
N GLN A 26 3.82 10.04 -13.38
CA GLN A 26 4.92 10.90 -13.81
C GLN A 26 5.24 11.97 -12.77
N ALA A 27 4.24 12.58 -12.14
CA ALA A 27 4.42 13.56 -11.07
C ALA A 27 5.16 12.96 -9.87
N MET A 28 4.82 11.74 -9.46
CA MET A 28 5.53 11.04 -8.37
C MET A 28 6.98 10.73 -8.71
N ARG A 29 7.27 10.34 -9.96
CA ARG A 29 8.65 10.11 -10.42
C ARG A 29 9.46 11.40 -10.48
N ILE A 30 8.84 12.51 -10.90
CA ILE A 30 9.45 13.84 -10.87
C ILE A 30 9.74 14.24 -9.42
N LEU A 31 8.77 14.11 -8.52
CA LEU A 31 8.93 14.45 -7.11
C LEU A 31 10.03 13.63 -6.42
N ASP A 32 10.13 12.33 -6.71
CA ASP A 32 11.24 11.48 -6.24
C ASP A 32 12.60 12.00 -6.72
N GLN A 33 12.68 12.45 -7.98
CA GLN A 33 13.92 12.98 -8.53
C GLN A 33 14.28 14.33 -7.91
N GLU A 34 13.34 15.26 -7.82
CA GLU A 34 13.51 16.55 -7.16
C GLU A 34 13.95 16.38 -5.70
N LEU A 35 13.42 15.37 -5.00
CA LEU A 35 13.80 15.05 -3.62
C LEU A 35 15.24 14.52 -3.52
N ARG A 36 15.69 13.73 -4.50
CA ARG A 36 17.10 13.28 -4.59
C ARG A 36 18.03 14.44 -4.91
N ASP A 37 17.63 15.33 -5.80
CA ASP A 37 18.41 16.51 -6.16
C ASP A 37 18.51 17.47 -4.97
N ALA A 38 17.42 17.62 -4.20
CA ALA A 38 17.40 18.37 -2.95
C ALA A 38 18.31 17.75 -1.88
N ASP A 39 18.34 16.42 -1.73
CA ASP A 39 19.30 15.72 -0.86
C ASP A 39 20.76 15.99 -1.27
N ALA A 40 21.05 15.94 -2.57
CA ALA A 40 22.39 16.21 -3.09
C ALA A 40 22.82 17.65 -2.81
N ALA A 41 21.93 18.62 -3.06
CA ALA A 41 22.15 20.03 -2.75
C ALA A 41 22.36 20.25 -1.24
N LEU A 42 21.58 19.57 -0.39
CA LEU A 42 21.73 19.63 1.05
C LEU A 42 23.08 19.07 1.52
N ARG A 43 23.54 17.95 0.95
CA ARG A 43 24.88 17.40 1.25
C ARG A 43 25.98 18.40 0.88
N LYS A 44 25.86 19.05 -0.28
CA LYS A 44 26.79 20.12 -0.69
C LYS A 44 26.77 21.28 0.32
N ALA A 45 25.58 21.74 0.72
CA ALA A 45 25.44 22.82 1.70
C ALA A 45 26.08 22.49 3.06
N ARG A 46 25.99 21.23 3.52
CA ARG A 46 26.70 20.75 4.71
C ARG A 46 28.22 20.80 4.54
N GLY A 47 28.73 20.42 3.37
CA GLY A 47 30.14 20.52 3.04
C GLY A 47 30.63 21.97 3.03
N ASP A 48 29.88 22.86 2.40
CA ASP A 48 30.17 24.30 2.36
C ASP A 48 30.18 24.90 3.78
N LEU A 49 29.22 24.51 4.64
CA LEU A 49 29.18 24.89 6.05
C LEU A 49 30.41 24.40 6.82
N ALA A 50 30.82 23.15 6.63
CA ALA A 50 32.03 22.61 7.26
C ALA A 50 33.29 23.39 6.81
N GLY A 51 33.37 23.77 5.54
CA GLY A 51 34.44 24.63 5.00
C GLY A 51 34.47 26.02 5.64
N MET A 52 33.30 26.62 5.86
CA MET A 52 33.18 27.89 6.59
C MET A 52 33.66 27.74 8.04
N MET A 53 33.23 26.70 8.75
CA MET A 53 33.66 26.42 10.13
C MET A 53 35.17 26.22 10.23
N ALA A 54 35.78 25.48 9.29
CA ALA A 54 37.22 25.30 9.23
C ALA A 54 37.95 26.64 8.99
N THR A 55 37.37 27.52 8.18
CA THR A 55 37.94 28.86 7.92
C THR A 55 37.85 29.76 9.16
N ALA A 56 36.72 29.80 9.87
CA ALA A 56 36.62 30.54 11.14
C ALA A 56 37.63 30.04 12.17
N LYS A 57 37.78 28.72 12.32
CA LYS A 57 38.77 28.15 13.25
C LYS A 57 40.21 28.53 12.90
N ARG A 58 40.51 28.72 11.61
CA ARG A 58 41.82 29.22 11.16
C ARG A 58 42.02 30.69 11.55
N ILE A 59 40.98 31.52 11.43
CA ILE A 59 41.02 32.93 11.87
C ILE A 59 41.18 33.00 13.39
N GLU A 60 40.41 32.24 14.16
CA GLU A 60 40.54 32.13 15.63
C GLU A 60 41.96 31.76 16.04
N LYS A 61 42.56 30.76 15.38
CA LYS A 61 43.95 30.39 15.64
C LYS A 61 44.91 31.55 15.34
N ARG A 62 44.74 32.23 14.21
CA ARG A 62 45.58 33.37 13.82
C ARG A 62 45.48 34.52 14.84
N ILE A 63 44.27 34.84 15.32
CA ILE A 63 44.04 35.80 16.39
C ILE A 63 44.83 35.39 17.65
N GLY A 64 44.74 34.12 18.06
CA GLY A 64 45.50 33.61 19.21
C GLY A 64 47.01 33.73 19.04
N ASP A 65 47.54 33.35 17.87
CA ASP A 65 48.96 33.44 17.56
C ASP A 65 49.45 34.91 17.54
N THR A 66 48.66 35.83 17.00
CA THR A 66 48.99 37.27 16.95
C THR A 66 48.93 37.91 18.34
N ARG A 67 47.92 37.59 19.17
CA ARG A 67 47.86 38.04 20.57
C ARG A 67 49.07 37.57 21.38
N ALA A 68 49.47 36.32 21.23
CA ALA A 68 50.65 35.79 21.90
C ALA A 68 51.95 36.48 21.47
N LYS A 69 52.05 36.89 20.19
CA LYS A 69 53.17 37.71 19.70
C LYS A 69 53.13 39.12 20.28
N GLU A 70 51.95 39.75 20.29
CA GLU A 70 51.75 41.09 20.87
C GLU A 70 52.18 41.13 22.35
N GLU A 71 51.75 40.16 23.16
CA GLU A 71 52.12 40.07 24.58
C GLU A 71 53.63 39.95 24.78
N ARG A 72 54.30 39.13 23.97
CA ARG A 72 55.78 39.00 24.00
C ARG A 72 56.46 40.31 23.60
N ASP A 73 55.97 40.98 22.58
CA ASP A 73 56.53 42.25 22.13
C ASP A 73 56.35 43.35 23.18
N ILE A 74 55.21 43.38 23.87
CA ILE A 74 54.96 44.29 24.99
C ILE A 74 55.93 44.01 26.14
N ALA A 75 56.13 42.74 26.52
CA ALA A 75 57.07 42.37 27.57
C ALA A 75 58.51 42.77 27.20
N ASN A 76 58.93 42.50 25.97
CA ASN A 76 60.24 42.89 25.45
C ASN A 76 60.40 44.41 25.39
N ALA A 77 59.36 45.15 25.01
CA ALA A 77 59.39 46.62 24.96
C ALA A 77 59.62 47.21 26.35
N ARG A 78 58.95 46.67 27.38
CA ARG A 78 59.17 47.06 28.77
C ARG A 78 60.60 46.80 29.22
N ALA A 79 61.13 45.60 28.95
CA ALA A 79 62.51 45.27 29.28
C ALA A 79 63.53 46.17 28.55
N ALA A 80 63.26 46.53 27.28
CA ALA A 80 64.11 47.46 26.52
C ALA A 80 64.09 48.87 27.11
N MET A 81 62.93 49.36 27.57
CA MET A 81 62.83 50.65 28.27
C MET A 81 63.61 50.63 29.61
N GLU A 82 63.48 49.57 30.40
CA GLU A 82 64.23 49.40 31.66
C GLU A 82 65.74 49.36 31.42
N ALA A 83 66.17 48.79 30.29
CA ALA A 83 67.57 48.75 29.87
C ALA A 83 68.07 50.04 29.18
N GLY A 84 67.26 51.09 29.10
CA GLY A 84 67.60 52.36 28.44
C GLY A 84 67.74 52.29 26.92
N ARG A 85 67.24 51.22 26.28
CA ARG A 85 67.27 51.02 24.82
C ARG A 85 65.97 51.51 24.18
N GLU A 86 65.80 52.83 24.17
CA GLU A 86 64.58 53.48 23.68
C GLU A 86 64.31 53.22 22.18
N ASP A 87 65.36 53.05 21.39
CA ASP A 87 65.29 52.69 19.97
C ASP A 87 64.62 51.32 19.76
N LEU A 88 65.05 50.31 20.52
CA LEU A 88 64.45 48.98 20.49
C LEU A 88 63.02 48.99 21.03
N ALA A 89 62.77 49.75 22.11
CA ALA A 89 61.44 49.89 22.67
C ALA A 89 60.45 50.51 21.65
N ARG A 90 60.89 51.52 20.90
CA ARG A 90 60.09 52.15 19.83
C ARG A 90 59.76 51.17 18.71
N GLY A 91 60.75 50.42 18.21
CA GLY A 91 60.51 49.42 17.16
C GLY A 91 59.55 48.31 17.60
N LEU A 92 59.62 47.88 18.87
CA LEU A 92 58.67 46.92 19.44
C LEU A 92 57.26 47.51 19.58
N ALA A 93 57.14 48.77 19.97
CA ALA A 93 55.85 49.46 20.02
C ALA A 93 55.19 49.59 18.64
N GLU A 94 55.97 49.86 17.58
CA GLU A 94 55.48 49.88 16.20
C GLU A 94 54.97 48.50 15.74
N ARG A 95 55.68 47.42 16.09
CA ARG A 95 55.23 46.04 15.84
C ARG A 95 53.93 45.73 16.58
N VAL A 96 53.80 46.12 17.84
CA VAL A 96 52.56 45.98 18.63
C VAL A 96 51.41 46.75 17.98
N SER A 97 51.65 47.98 17.52
CA SER A 97 50.63 48.78 16.82
C SER A 97 50.13 48.08 15.54
N THR A 98 51.05 47.50 14.77
CA THR A 98 50.71 46.71 13.58
C THR A 98 49.89 45.47 13.97
N ALA A 99 50.32 44.71 14.97
CA ALA A 99 49.64 43.52 15.46
C ALA A 99 48.20 43.83 15.94
N ARG A 100 47.99 44.94 16.65
CA ARG A 100 46.65 45.38 17.08
C ARG A 100 45.74 45.71 15.90
N THR A 101 46.29 46.34 14.87
CA THR A 101 45.52 46.65 13.66
C THR A 101 45.10 45.37 12.93
N GLU A 102 45.98 44.37 12.87
CA GLU A 102 45.67 43.04 12.32
C GLU A 102 44.62 42.31 13.15
N LEU A 103 44.77 42.30 14.49
CA LEU A 103 43.80 41.69 15.40
C LEU A 103 42.41 42.28 15.24
N HIS A 104 42.29 43.60 15.18
CA HIS A 104 41.01 44.26 15.00
C HIS A 104 40.32 43.84 13.68
N ARG A 105 41.09 43.67 12.60
CA ARG A 105 40.55 43.18 11.32
C ARG A 105 40.11 41.73 11.41
N ASP A 106 40.97 40.86 11.94
CA ASP A 106 40.69 39.43 12.07
C ASP A 106 39.49 39.15 12.99
N GLU A 107 39.35 39.90 14.08
CA GLU A 107 38.22 39.81 15.00
C GLU A 107 36.90 40.21 14.33
N ALA A 108 36.91 41.31 13.56
CA ALA A 108 35.74 41.73 12.78
C ALA A 108 35.35 40.68 11.72
N ASP A 109 36.34 40.12 11.01
CA ASP A 109 36.13 39.06 10.03
C ASP A 109 35.56 37.80 10.69
N LEU A 110 36.06 37.42 11.87
CA LEU A 110 35.58 36.27 12.62
C LEU A 110 34.11 36.44 13.03
N VAL A 111 33.72 37.60 13.54
CA VAL A 111 32.33 37.89 13.94
C VAL A 111 31.39 37.77 12.74
N ASN A 112 31.77 38.36 11.59
CA ASN A 112 31.00 38.27 10.36
C ASN A 112 30.85 36.80 9.90
N MET A 113 31.94 36.04 9.94
CA MET A 113 31.94 34.62 9.56
C MET A 113 31.05 33.78 10.49
N GLN A 114 31.11 33.99 11.80
CA GLN A 114 30.30 33.28 12.78
C GLN A 114 28.80 33.56 12.58
N GLN A 115 28.43 34.80 12.24
CA GLN A 115 27.04 35.14 11.94
C GLN A 115 26.51 34.48 10.65
N GLN A 116 27.34 34.43 9.61
CA GLN A 116 27.03 33.71 8.37
C GLN A 116 26.88 32.19 8.63
N GLN A 117 27.76 31.61 9.44
CA GLN A 117 27.68 30.20 9.83
C GLN A 117 26.41 29.88 10.60
N ALA A 118 26.03 30.71 11.58
CA ALA A 118 24.81 30.50 12.36
C ALA A 118 23.56 30.51 11.45
N THR A 119 23.55 31.41 10.48
CA THR A 119 22.48 31.51 9.48
C THR A 119 22.44 30.26 8.59
N MET A 120 23.58 29.85 8.04
CA MET A 120 23.68 28.67 7.19
C MET A 120 23.30 27.38 7.94
N LEU A 121 23.75 27.22 9.17
CA LEU A 121 23.40 26.08 10.02
C LEU A 121 21.89 25.97 10.24
N ARG A 122 21.22 27.10 10.47
CA ARG A 122 19.76 27.15 10.61
C ARG A 122 19.09 26.72 9.31
N THR A 123 19.49 27.31 8.18
CA THR A 123 18.95 26.97 6.86
C THR A 123 19.12 25.49 6.52
N VAL A 124 20.31 24.92 6.79
CA VAL A 124 20.60 23.50 6.59
C VAL A 124 19.66 22.61 7.41
N ARG A 125 19.47 22.91 8.71
CA ARG A 125 18.56 22.15 9.59
C ARG A 125 17.10 22.27 9.17
N GLU A 126 16.63 23.46 8.82
CA GLU A 126 15.26 23.66 8.33
C GLU A 126 15.02 22.91 7.03
N THR A 127 16.00 22.94 6.12
CA THR A 127 15.93 22.23 4.83
C THR A 127 15.90 20.71 5.05
N GLU A 128 16.72 20.19 5.96
CA GLU A 128 16.70 18.77 6.36
C GLU A 128 15.34 18.32 6.85
N GLN A 129 14.73 19.10 7.75
CA GLN A 129 13.42 18.78 8.30
C GLN A 129 12.34 18.78 7.22
N ARG A 130 12.36 19.76 6.32
CA ARG A 130 11.42 19.86 5.19
C ARG A 130 11.58 18.70 4.22
N ILE A 131 12.82 18.39 3.80
CA ILE A 131 13.11 17.24 2.95
C ILE A 131 12.60 15.96 3.62
N GLY A 132 12.92 15.75 4.89
CA GLY A 132 12.46 14.59 5.65
C GLY A 132 10.93 14.47 5.73
N ALA A 133 10.22 15.58 5.91
CA ALA A 133 8.75 15.60 5.89
C ALA A 133 8.21 15.22 4.51
N MET A 134 8.74 15.81 3.43
CA MET A 134 8.33 15.49 2.06
C MET A 134 8.57 14.01 1.73
N LYS A 135 9.68 13.41 2.19
CA LYS A 135 9.92 11.96 1.97
C LYS A 135 8.80 11.10 2.55
N ARG A 136 8.42 11.38 3.80
CA ARG A 136 7.36 10.63 4.50
C ARG A 136 6.00 10.80 3.82
N GLU A 137 5.70 12.01 3.34
CA GLU A 137 4.47 12.29 2.60
C GLU A 137 4.44 11.51 1.28
N VAL A 138 5.55 11.52 0.53
CA VAL A 138 5.70 10.73 -0.70
C VAL A 138 5.51 9.23 -0.44
N GLU A 139 6.10 8.70 0.63
CA GLU A 139 5.93 7.30 1.03
C GLU A 139 4.46 6.97 1.39
N SER A 140 3.79 7.85 2.12
CA SER A 140 2.38 7.69 2.49
C SER A 140 1.46 7.70 1.26
N VAL A 141 1.71 8.60 0.31
CA VAL A 141 0.96 8.67 -0.96
C VAL A 141 1.18 7.38 -1.76
N LYS A 142 2.42 6.88 -1.87
CA LYS A 142 2.72 5.60 -2.54
C LYS A 142 2.03 4.41 -1.89
N ALA A 143 2.01 4.35 -0.55
CA ALA A 143 1.32 3.29 0.17
C ALA A 143 -0.19 3.34 -0.06
N THR A 144 -0.77 4.55 -0.07
CA THR A 144 -2.20 4.77 -0.33
C THR A 144 -2.58 4.36 -1.76
N ASP A 145 -1.79 4.77 -2.76
CA ASP A 145 -1.99 4.35 -4.16
C ASP A 145 -1.88 2.82 -4.32
N SER A 146 -0.88 2.19 -3.68
CA SER A 146 -0.74 0.73 -3.67
C SER A 146 -1.96 0.02 -3.06
N LEU A 147 -2.47 0.50 -1.92
CA LEU A 147 -3.68 -0.01 -1.29
C LEU A 147 -4.90 0.13 -2.19
N GLN A 148 -5.10 1.30 -2.81
CA GLN A 148 -6.21 1.53 -3.74
C GLN A 148 -6.14 0.60 -4.96
N ARG A 149 -4.95 0.37 -5.52
CA ARG A 149 -4.75 -0.59 -6.62
C ARG A 149 -5.09 -2.02 -6.19
N ALA A 150 -4.68 -2.43 -4.99
CA ALA A 150 -5.01 -3.74 -4.44
C ALA A 150 -6.54 -3.91 -4.25
N GLN A 151 -7.21 -2.90 -3.68
CA GLN A 151 -8.66 -2.89 -3.52
C GLN A 151 -9.40 -2.97 -4.87
N LYS A 152 -8.96 -2.21 -5.88
CA LYS A 152 -9.51 -2.28 -7.25
C LYS A 152 -9.35 -3.68 -7.86
N SER A 153 -8.20 -4.32 -7.67
CA SER A 153 -7.93 -5.69 -8.16
C SER A 153 -8.83 -6.73 -7.47
N ILE A 154 -9.02 -6.60 -6.15
CA ILE A 154 -9.91 -7.49 -5.38
C ILE A 154 -11.36 -7.30 -5.85
N ALA A 155 -11.86 -6.07 -5.97
CA ALA A 155 -13.21 -5.78 -6.43
C ALA A 155 -13.49 -6.31 -7.85
N SER A 156 -12.54 -6.13 -8.79
CA SER A 156 -12.68 -6.66 -10.15
C SER A 156 -12.65 -8.19 -10.19
N THR A 157 -11.86 -8.82 -9.31
CA THR A 157 -11.82 -10.28 -9.14
C THR A 157 -13.14 -10.82 -8.57
N HIS A 158 -13.73 -10.17 -7.55
CA HIS A 158 -15.03 -10.56 -7.01
C HIS A 158 -16.17 -10.40 -8.03
N ALA A 159 -16.16 -9.33 -8.85
CA ALA A 159 -17.11 -9.18 -9.95
C ALA A 159 -16.97 -10.30 -11.01
N GLY A 160 -15.73 -10.74 -11.29
CA GLY A 160 -15.43 -11.87 -12.17
C GLY A 160 -15.78 -13.25 -11.58
N VAL A 161 -15.72 -13.40 -10.26
CA VAL A 161 -16.13 -14.63 -9.56
C VAL A 161 -17.66 -14.74 -9.49
N ASN A 162 -18.38 -13.65 -9.23
CA ASN A 162 -19.85 -13.67 -9.19
C ASN A 162 -20.48 -14.00 -10.55
N SER A 163 -19.85 -13.54 -11.64
CA SER A 163 -20.29 -13.86 -13.01
C SER A 163 -20.01 -15.32 -13.42
N ARG A 164 -18.92 -15.94 -12.93
CA ARG A 164 -18.64 -17.38 -13.13
C ARG A 164 -19.47 -18.29 -12.21
N MET A 165 -19.81 -17.82 -11.01
CA MET A 165 -20.64 -18.58 -10.07
C MET A 165 -22.13 -18.53 -10.46
N GLY A 166 -22.61 -17.37 -10.94
CA GLY A 166 -23.97 -17.24 -11.49
C GLY A 166 -24.22 -18.10 -12.73
N SER A 167 -23.22 -18.26 -13.60
CA SER A 167 -23.35 -19.15 -14.78
C SER A 167 -23.32 -20.64 -14.43
N ALA A 168 -22.58 -21.03 -13.38
CA ALA A 168 -22.55 -22.39 -12.88
C ALA A 168 -23.85 -22.79 -12.15
N VAL A 169 -24.37 -21.92 -11.27
CA VAL A 169 -25.65 -22.13 -10.58
C VAL A 169 -26.82 -22.17 -11.57
N GLY A 170 -26.87 -21.24 -12.53
CA GLY A 170 -27.88 -21.26 -13.59
C GLY A 170 -27.76 -22.47 -14.53
N SER A 171 -26.57 -23.07 -14.66
CA SER A 171 -26.41 -24.34 -15.40
C SER A 171 -26.94 -25.55 -14.62
N LEU A 172 -26.79 -25.55 -13.29
CA LEU A 172 -27.34 -26.58 -12.41
C LEU A 172 -28.88 -26.57 -12.39
N GLU A 173 -29.49 -25.39 -12.32
CA GLU A 173 -30.96 -25.22 -12.43
C GLU A 173 -31.49 -25.78 -13.75
N ARG A 174 -30.87 -25.42 -14.89
CA ARG A 174 -31.27 -25.98 -16.21
C ARG A 174 -31.10 -27.50 -16.32
N ILE A 175 -30.11 -28.08 -15.62
CA ILE A 175 -29.94 -29.54 -15.59
C ILE A 175 -31.05 -30.18 -14.75
N ARG A 176 -31.38 -29.60 -13.59
CA ARG A 176 -32.52 -30.05 -12.76
C ARG A 176 -33.84 -29.96 -13.49
N ASP A 177 -34.13 -28.84 -14.17
CA ASP A 177 -35.37 -28.67 -14.92
C ASP A 177 -35.51 -29.68 -16.05
N ARG A 178 -34.42 -29.99 -16.75
CA ARG A 178 -34.42 -31.05 -17.78
C ARG A 178 -34.68 -32.44 -17.20
N GLN A 179 -34.10 -32.74 -16.03
CA GLN A 179 -34.33 -34.02 -15.36
C GLN A 179 -35.77 -34.14 -14.87
N ALA A 180 -36.33 -33.09 -14.28
CA ALA A 180 -37.72 -33.03 -13.85
C ALA A 180 -38.69 -33.19 -15.04
N HIS A 181 -38.42 -32.50 -16.15
CA HIS A 181 -39.19 -32.66 -17.38
C HIS A 181 -39.13 -34.08 -17.95
N MET A 182 -37.97 -34.75 -17.87
CA MET A 182 -37.87 -36.14 -18.31
C MET A 182 -38.62 -37.10 -17.39
N ALA A 183 -38.53 -36.92 -16.08
CA ALA A 183 -39.27 -37.72 -15.11
C ALA A 183 -40.79 -37.61 -15.34
N ALA A 184 -41.31 -36.39 -15.51
CA ALA A 184 -42.73 -36.16 -15.81
C ALA A 184 -43.16 -36.77 -17.15
N ARG A 185 -42.27 -36.81 -18.16
CA ARG A 185 -42.54 -37.48 -19.43
C ARG A 185 -42.59 -39.00 -19.30
N LEU A 186 -41.72 -39.58 -18.47
CA LEU A 186 -41.74 -41.02 -18.20
C LEU A 186 -43.01 -41.40 -17.44
N GLU A 187 -43.36 -40.64 -16.41
CA GLU A 187 -44.60 -40.84 -15.64
C GLU A 187 -45.84 -40.72 -16.53
N ALA A 188 -45.94 -39.67 -17.35
CA ALA A 188 -47.03 -39.54 -18.33
C ALA A 188 -47.03 -40.66 -19.38
N GLY A 189 -45.84 -41.18 -19.74
CA GLY A 189 -45.71 -42.34 -20.62
C GLY A 189 -46.18 -43.64 -19.98
N GLU A 190 -45.90 -43.84 -18.69
CA GLU A 190 -46.40 -44.98 -17.90
C GLU A 190 -47.91 -44.88 -17.70
N GLU A 191 -48.45 -43.68 -17.44
CA GLU A 191 -49.90 -43.45 -17.39
C GLU A 191 -50.57 -43.72 -18.75
N MET A 192 -49.98 -43.25 -19.85
CA MET A 192 -50.50 -43.56 -21.19
C MET A 192 -50.39 -45.04 -21.53
N ALA A 193 -49.30 -45.72 -21.16
CA ALA A 193 -49.16 -47.17 -21.34
C ALA A 193 -50.15 -47.95 -20.47
N ALA A 194 -50.46 -47.48 -19.26
CA ALA A 194 -51.51 -48.03 -18.42
C ALA A 194 -52.89 -47.86 -19.07
N LEU A 195 -53.15 -46.73 -19.73
CA LEU A 195 -54.37 -46.48 -20.50
C LEU A 195 -54.46 -47.35 -21.77
N GLU A 196 -53.35 -47.55 -22.51
CA GLU A 196 -53.33 -48.40 -23.71
C GLU A 196 -53.34 -49.91 -23.42
N SER A 197 -52.88 -50.35 -22.25
CA SER A 197 -52.81 -51.78 -21.89
C SER A 197 -54.17 -52.43 -21.57
N GLY A 198 -55.27 -51.68 -21.61
CA GLY A 198 -56.62 -52.24 -21.53
C GLY A 198 -57.14 -52.60 -20.13
N ALA A 199 -56.39 -52.29 -19.06
CA ALA A 199 -56.78 -52.57 -17.68
C ALA A 199 -58.06 -51.83 -17.21
N ASP A 200 -58.45 -50.76 -17.90
CA ASP A 200 -59.70 -50.02 -17.63
C ASP A 200 -60.93 -50.79 -18.15
N LEU A 201 -60.79 -51.56 -19.24
CA LEU A 201 -61.85 -52.41 -19.76
C LEU A 201 -62.13 -53.58 -18.81
N ASP A 202 -61.09 -54.20 -18.25
CA ASP A 202 -61.22 -55.28 -17.28
C ASP A 202 -61.84 -54.81 -15.95
N ARG A 203 -61.49 -53.59 -15.50
CA ARG A 203 -62.10 -52.98 -14.30
C ARG A 203 -63.57 -52.63 -14.54
N GLN A 204 -63.92 -52.10 -15.71
CA GLN A 204 -65.31 -51.81 -16.10
C GLN A 204 -66.15 -53.08 -16.35
N LEU A 205 -65.55 -54.17 -16.84
CA LEU A 205 -66.20 -55.47 -17.02
C LEU A 205 -66.51 -56.16 -15.67
N LEU A 206 -65.63 -55.98 -14.67
CA LEU A 206 -65.85 -56.43 -13.29
C LEU A 206 -66.95 -55.62 -12.58
N GLU A 207 -66.97 -54.30 -12.75
CA GLU A 207 -68.03 -53.42 -12.22
C GLU A 207 -69.39 -53.66 -12.90
N ALA A 208 -69.39 -54.01 -14.18
CA ALA A 208 -70.59 -54.41 -14.93
C ALA A 208 -71.06 -55.84 -14.64
N GLY A 209 -70.33 -56.61 -13.82
CA GLY A 209 -70.68 -57.99 -13.47
C GLY A 209 -70.57 -58.99 -14.63
N ILE A 210 -69.82 -58.64 -15.69
CA ILE A 210 -69.63 -59.48 -16.88
C ILE A 210 -68.17 -59.97 -16.87
N GLY A 211 -67.88 -60.93 -16.00
CA GLY A 211 -66.58 -61.57 -15.87
C GLY A 211 -66.70 -62.85 -15.05
N GLY A 212 -66.54 -64.00 -15.71
CA GLY A 212 -66.83 -65.32 -15.15
C GLY A 212 -66.05 -65.65 -13.88
N ARG A 213 -66.79 -66.20 -12.91
CA ARG A 213 -66.34 -66.90 -11.70
C ARG A 213 -64.98 -67.60 -11.86
N THR A 214 -64.00 -67.16 -11.09
CA THR A 214 -62.87 -67.99 -10.67
C THR A 214 -62.81 -67.98 -9.14
N SER A 215 -62.84 -69.20 -8.58
CA SER A 215 -62.91 -69.56 -7.17
C SER A 215 -61.86 -68.85 -6.32
N SER A 216 -62.29 -68.23 -5.22
CA SER A 216 -61.38 -67.57 -4.29
C SER A 216 -60.72 -68.60 -3.35
N ALA A 217 -59.54 -68.28 -2.84
CA ALA A 217 -58.76 -69.12 -1.93
C ALA A 217 -59.52 -69.51 -0.64
N ASP A 218 -60.60 -68.81 -0.31
CA ASP A 218 -61.48 -69.13 0.82
C ASP A 218 -62.31 -70.41 0.59
N ASP A 219 -62.66 -70.72 -0.67
CA ASP A 219 -63.36 -71.97 -1.04
C ASP A 219 -62.43 -73.19 -0.88
N ILE A 220 -61.13 -73.02 -1.12
CA ILE A 220 -60.09 -74.07 -0.98
C ILE A 220 -59.70 -74.26 0.50
N LEU A 221 -59.73 -73.19 1.31
CA LEU A 221 -59.51 -73.27 2.76
C LEU A 221 -60.66 -73.99 3.50
N ALA A 222 -61.90 -73.85 3.03
CA ALA A 222 -63.06 -74.58 3.56
C ALA A 222 -62.98 -76.09 3.27
N GLU A 223 -62.41 -76.49 2.12
CA GLU A 223 -62.17 -77.90 1.75
C GLU A 223 -61.05 -78.55 2.59
N LEU A 224 -59.99 -77.80 2.92
CA LEU A 224 -58.86 -78.28 3.73
C LEU A 224 -59.15 -78.36 5.24
N ALA A 225 -60.20 -77.69 5.73
CA ALA A 225 -60.58 -77.67 7.15
C ALA A 225 -61.56 -78.79 7.55
N ALA A 226 -62.03 -79.62 6.61
CA ALA A 226 -62.97 -80.70 6.87
C ALA A 226 -62.27 -82.01 7.33
N PRO A 227 -62.64 -82.60 8.48
CA PRO A 227 -61.97 -83.79 9.03
C PRO A 227 -62.28 -85.11 8.26
N PRO A 228 -61.36 -86.10 8.29
CA PRO A 228 -61.44 -87.28 7.43
C PRO A 228 -62.48 -88.29 7.96
N ALA A 229 -63.54 -88.51 7.17
CA ALA A 229 -64.46 -89.62 7.41
C ALA A 229 -64.05 -90.84 6.58
N GLN A 230 -63.35 -91.77 7.23
CA GLN A 230 -63.20 -93.15 6.78
C GLN A 230 -64.49 -93.95 6.94
N LYS A 231 -64.58 -95.04 6.16
CA LYS A 231 -65.50 -96.20 6.21
C LYS A 231 -66.88 -95.99 5.57
N ALA A 232 -67.45 -96.93 4.80
CA ALA A 232 -67.13 -98.34 4.57
C ALA A 232 -67.80 -98.84 3.27
N LEU A 233 -67.17 -99.81 2.59
CA LEU A 233 -67.88 -100.83 1.78
C LEU A 233 -68.74 -101.69 2.72
N PRO A 234 -69.93 -102.18 2.31
CA PRO A 234 -70.01 -103.54 1.74
C PRO A 234 -71.16 -103.76 0.71
N GLU A 235 -70.92 -104.54 -0.34
CA GLU A 235 -71.38 -105.93 -0.60
C GLU A 235 -72.85 -106.12 -1.02
N ARG A 236 -73.10 -106.53 -2.27
CA ARG A 236 -73.34 -107.92 -2.69
C ARG A 236 -73.55 -108.03 -4.20
#